data_AF-A0A6L6EPW3-F1
#
_entry.id   AF-A0A6L6EPW3-F1
#
_cell.length_a   1.000
_cell.length_b   1.000
_cell.length_c   1.000
_cell.angle_alpha   90.00
_cell.angle_beta   90.00
_cell.angle_gamma   90.00
#
_symmetry.space_group_name_H-M   'P 1'
#
loop_
_entity.id
_entity.type
_entity.pdbx_description
1 polymer ?
#
loop_
_entity_poly.entity_id
_entity_poly.type
_entity_poly.pdbx_seq_one_letter_code
_entity_poly.pdbx_strand_id
1 'polypeptide(L)'
;MSSNANGSANASPSTQPVSVPPTVWVEPRSSNSSPTSEAGVNGTQAGEPTHADTVRPLDPAGGPYLVGVDGCRAGWVAAIARCAEPRRLLSIEVHEHIDPLITGVRNGVIAVLAIDMPMGLPDTGPRRCDIDTRTRLGRKSSSVFPTPVRPLLHCTDHAQAVTLGRSIDGRGISIQAFNLLPKIAQLDASIREHCPPELFAHIFEAHPEAAFADLAGDPLESKKRSVEGRAERLAFLEHELPGCGDLLTARYRGAAADDILDAAVLVRTARRILEGTASMLGDGSSDRHGIPMRVAI
;
A
#
# COMPACT_ATOMS: atom_id res chain seq x y z
N MET A 1 -54.89 -23.36 36.83
CA MET A 1 -55.18 -21.92 36.95
C MET A 1 -53.85 -21.29 37.36
N SER A 2 -53.03 -20.80 36.42
CA SER A 2 -52.99 -19.40 35.94
C SER A 2 -52.59 -18.45 37.08
N SER A 3 -51.63 -17.52 37.00
CA SER A 3 -50.63 -17.11 35.99
C SER A 3 -49.67 -16.10 36.68
N ASN A 4 -48.52 -15.65 36.16
CA ASN A 4 -47.92 -15.70 34.82
C ASN A 4 -46.36 -15.71 34.88
N ALA A 5 -45.67 -15.67 33.74
CA ALA A 5 -44.22 -15.47 33.63
C ALA A 5 -43.83 -14.00 33.37
N ASN A 6 -42.58 -13.61 33.67
CA ASN A 6 -41.85 -12.63 32.88
C ASN A 6 -40.33 -12.71 33.11
N GLY A 7 -39.58 -13.14 32.09
CA GLY A 7 -38.13 -12.98 32.01
C GLY A 7 -37.81 -11.97 30.93
N SER A 8 -36.87 -11.05 31.18
CA SER A 8 -36.35 -10.12 30.15
C SER A 8 -34.92 -10.51 29.78
N ALA A 9 -34.75 -10.98 28.55
CA ALA A 9 -33.45 -11.15 27.93
C ALA A 9 -33.05 -9.82 27.25
N ASN A 10 -31.86 -9.31 27.54
CA ASN A 10 -31.31 -8.15 26.84
C ASN A 10 -30.75 -8.60 25.49
N ALA A 11 -31.28 -8.06 24.40
CA ALA A 11 -30.77 -8.31 23.05
C ALA A 11 -29.70 -7.27 22.67
N SER A 12 -28.57 -7.74 22.14
CA SER A 12 -27.52 -6.88 21.60
C SER A 12 -27.99 -6.16 20.32
N PRO A 13 -27.60 -4.90 20.09
CA PRO A 13 -27.96 -4.18 18.86
C PRO A 13 -27.19 -4.73 17.66
N SER A 14 -27.89 -4.97 16.55
CA SER A 14 -27.28 -5.37 15.28
C SER A 14 -26.79 -4.16 14.49
N THR A 15 -25.49 -4.05 14.28
CA THR A 15 -24.89 -3.11 13.34
C THR A 15 -25.08 -3.62 11.91
N GLN A 16 -25.85 -2.91 11.09
CA GLN A 16 -25.85 -3.12 9.64
C GLN A 16 -24.74 -2.30 8.96
N PRO A 17 -24.11 -2.81 7.89
CA PRO A 17 -23.09 -2.07 7.15
C PRO A 17 -23.71 -0.88 6.40
N VAL A 18 -23.03 0.26 6.44
CA VAL A 18 -23.44 1.48 5.73
C VAL A 18 -23.13 1.32 4.23
N SER A 19 -24.14 1.44 3.39
CA SER A 19 -23.99 1.41 1.93
C SER A 19 -23.50 2.75 1.38
N VAL A 20 -22.42 2.72 0.58
CA VAL A 20 -21.92 3.88 -0.15
C VAL A 20 -22.73 4.05 -1.45
N PRO A 21 -23.33 5.21 -1.73
CA PRO A 21 -24.09 5.42 -2.96
C PRO A 21 -23.16 5.59 -4.18
N PRO A 22 -23.56 5.13 -5.38
CA PRO A 22 -22.76 5.30 -6.59
C PRO A 22 -22.79 6.77 -7.07
N THR A 23 -21.61 7.37 -7.22
CA THR A 23 -21.47 8.70 -7.83
C THR A 23 -21.61 8.61 -9.34
N VAL A 24 -22.56 9.38 -9.90
CA VAL A 24 -22.75 9.49 -11.35
C VAL A 24 -21.68 10.42 -11.94
N TRP A 25 -20.83 9.87 -12.80
CA TRP A 25 -19.87 10.67 -13.58
C TRP A 25 -20.59 11.42 -14.71
N VAL A 26 -20.19 12.67 -14.94
CA VAL A 26 -20.67 13.53 -16.04
C VAL A 26 -19.47 13.93 -16.89
N GLU A 27 -19.51 13.61 -18.19
CA GLU A 27 -18.42 13.90 -19.13
C GLU A 27 -18.27 15.41 -19.39
N PRO A 28 -17.04 15.96 -19.37
CA PRO A 28 -16.75 17.29 -19.92
C PRO A 28 -16.76 17.24 -21.45
N ARG A 29 -17.55 18.12 -22.09
CA ARG A 29 -17.51 18.30 -23.55
C ARG A 29 -16.18 18.95 -23.97
N SER A 30 -15.39 18.27 -24.78
CA SER A 30 -14.22 18.85 -25.46
C SER A 30 -14.56 19.26 -26.90
N SER A 31 -14.22 20.50 -27.26
CA SER A 31 -14.37 21.04 -28.60
C SER A 31 -13.16 20.66 -29.48
N ASN A 32 -13.43 20.25 -30.71
CA ASN A 32 -12.44 19.68 -31.62
C ASN A 32 -11.70 20.76 -32.44
N SER A 33 -10.37 20.66 -32.55
CA SER A 33 -9.58 21.39 -33.57
C SER A 33 -8.17 20.79 -33.75
N SER A 34 -7.93 20.18 -34.90
CA SER A 34 -6.60 19.75 -35.37
C SER A 34 -5.80 20.91 -35.96
N PRO A 35 -4.47 20.76 -36.15
CA PRO A 35 -3.99 20.59 -37.53
C PRO A 35 -2.84 19.58 -37.72
N THR A 36 -2.57 19.30 -38.99
CA THR A 36 -1.62 18.34 -39.57
C THR A 36 -0.20 18.90 -39.81
N SER A 37 0.84 18.06 -39.76
CA SER A 37 1.98 18.09 -40.71
C SER A 37 2.88 16.83 -40.60
N GLU A 38 3.65 16.54 -41.65
CA GLU A 38 4.27 15.24 -41.94
C GLU A 38 5.76 15.08 -41.54
N ALA A 39 6.15 13.81 -41.40
CA ALA A 39 7.40 13.14 -41.81
C ALA A 39 8.80 13.79 -41.62
N GLY A 40 9.68 13.01 -40.98
CA GLY A 40 11.14 13.14 -41.08
C GLY A 40 11.86 11.90 -40.53
N VAL A 41 12.38 11.04 -41.42
CA VAL A 41 13.07 9.79 -41.05
C VAL A 41 14.59 10.00 -41.10
N ASN A 42 15.31 9.60 -40.05
CA ASN A 42 16.66 9.03 -40.19
C ASN A 42 17.01 8.19 -38.95
N GLY A 43 17.60 7.02 -39.17
CA GLY A 43 17.82 6.02 -38.13
C GLY A 43 19.18 6.09 -37.45
N THR A 44 19.22 5.62 -36.20
CA THR A 44 20.44 5.19 -35.49
C THR A 44 20.13 3.90 -34.74
N GLN A 45 21.16 3.10 -34.47
CA GLN A 45 21.11 1.69 -34.06
C GLN A 45 20.18 1.38 -32.89
N ALA A 46 19.46 0.25 -33.00
CA ALA A 46 18.58 -0.26 -31.95
C ALA A 46 19.41 -0.81 -30.77
N GLY A 47 19.31 -0.14 -29.62
CA GLY A 47 19.41 -0.83 -28.34
C GLY A 47 18.08 -1.54 -28.07
N GLU A 48 18.13 -2.71 -27.41
CA GLU A 48 16.91 -3.37 -26.94
C GLU A 48 16.15 -2.44 -25.98
N PRO A 49 14.81 -2.29 -26.11
CA PRO A 49 14.06 -1.43 -25.22
C PRO A 49 13.98 -2.08 -23.84
N THR A 50 14.75 -1.56 -22.89
CA THR A 50 14.47 -1.80 -21.47
C THR A 50 13.10 -1.22 -21.15
N HIS A 51 12.24 -1.98 -20.45
CA HIS A 51 10.94 -1.47 -19.97
C HIS A 51 11.07 -0.28 -19.00
N ALA A 52 12.28 0.04 -18.54
CA ALA A 52 12.59 1.26 -17.81
C ALA A 52 12.74 2.46 -18.75
N ASP A 53 11.88 3.47 -18.55
CA ASP A 53 12.19 4.92 -18.49
C ASP A 53 10.95 5.79 -18.83
N THR A 54 9.75 5.21 -19.03
CA THR A 54 8.48 5.94 -19.08
C THR A 54 7.48 5.48 -18.02
N VAL A 55 7.37 6.26 -16.93
CA VAL A 55 6.14 6.31 -16.11
C VAL A 55 5.03 6.72 -17.07
N ARG A 56 4.10 5.81 -17.37
CA ARG A 56 3.00 6.10 -18.29
C ARG A 56 1.90 6.77 -17.48
N PRO A 57 1.41 7.96 -17.85
CA PRO A 57 0.32 8.59 -17.10
C PRO A 57 -0.86 7.62 -16.97
N LEU A 58 -1.32 7.42 -15.73
CA LEU A 58 -2.50 6.62 -15.43
C LEU A 58 -3.68 7.18 -16.24
N ASP A 59 -4.22 6.35 -17.13
CA ASP A 59 -5.27 6.73 -18.07
C ASP A 59 -6.65 6.53 -17.42
N PRO A 60 -7.38 7.62 -17.11
CA PRO A 60 -8.69 7.53 -16.47
C PRO A 60 -9.78 7.01 -17.41
N ALA A 61 -9.59 7.00 -18.73
CA ALA A 61 -10.61 6.57 -19.69
C ALA A 61 -10.92 5.06 -19.58
N GLY A 62 -9.96 4.25 -19.11
CA GLY A 62 -10.17 2.84 -18.78
C GLY A 62 -10.69 2.58 -17.36
N GLY A 63 -11.16 3.61 -16.64
CA GLY A 63 -11.59 3.51 -15.26
C GLY A 63 -10.45 3.48 -14.23
N PRO A 64 -10.77 3.57 -12.93
CA PRO A 64 -9.78 3.78 -11.89
C PRO A 64 -8.91 2.56 -11.60
N TYR A 65 -7.81 2.80 -10.91
CA TYR A 65 -6.74 1.83 -10.64
C TYR A 65 -6.73 1.33 -9.18
N LEU A 66 -6.22 0.12 -9.03
CA LEU A 66 -5.78 -0.49 -7.78
C LEU A 66 -4.26 -0.53 -7.79
N VAL A 67 -3.62 0.00 -6.75
CA VAL A 67 -2.16 0.14 -6.71
C VAL A 67 -1.61 -0.39 -5.40
N GLY A 68 -0.67 -1.34 -5.51
CA GLY A 68 0.18 -1.80 -4.40
C GLY A 68 1.56 -1.14 -4.48
N VAL A 69 2.14 -0.72 -3.35
CA VAL A 69 3.36 0.12 -3.32
C VAL A 69 4.34 -0.37 -2.26
N ASP A 70 5.63 -0.43 -2.60
CA ASP A 70 6.73 -0.62 -1.64
C ASP A 70 7.86 0.41 -1.85
N GLY A 71 8.65 0.66 -0.81
CA GLY A 71 9.75 1.62 -0.79
C GLY A 71 11.08 1.06 -1.27
N CYS A 72 11.39 1.22 -2.55
CA CYS A 72 12.66 0.79 -3.15
C CYS A 72 13.82 1.82 -3.03
N ARG A 73 15.01 1.47 -3.55
CA ARG A 73 16.21 2.35 -3.52
C ARG A 73 16.07 3.60 -4.41
N ALA A 74 15.23 3.56 -5.43
CA ALA A 74 14.99 4.70 -6.33
C ALA A 74 13.80 5.58 -5.93
N GLY A 75 13.13 5.29 -4.81
CA GLY A 75 11.87 5.92 -4.43
C GLY A 75 10.84 4.85 -4.10
N TRP A 76 9.79 4.74 -4.89
CA TRP A 76 8.66 3.84 -4.67
C TRP A 76 8.46 2.97 -5.90
N VAL A 77 8.29 1.67 -5.70
CA VAL A 77 7.84 0.75 -6.76
C VAL A 77 6.34 0.54 -6.60
N ALA A 78 5.59 0.73 -7.68
CA ALA A 78 4.15 0.64 -7.72
C ALA A 78 3.72 -0.45 -8.70
N ALA A 79 2.92 -1.40 -8.22
CA ALA A 79 2.29 -2.43 -9.03
C ALA A 79 0.83 -2.03 -9.30
N ILE A 80 0.42 -2.02 -10.57
CA ILE A 80 -0.80 -1.32 -11.02
C ILE A 80 -1.74 -2.29 -11.74
N ALA A 81 -3.00 -2.36 -11.29
CA ALA A 81 -4.11 -3.03 -11.95
C ALA A 81 -5.31 -2.08 -12.12
N ARG A 82 -6.27 -2.40 -13.01
CA ARG A 82 -7.52 -1.64 -13.13
C ARG A 82 -8.62 -2.27 -12.27
N CYS A 83 -9.52 -1.45 -11.71
CA CYS A 83 -10.68 -1.96 -10.97
C CYS A 83 -11.60 -2.87 -11.82
N ALA A 84 -11.65 -2.67 -13.14
CA ALA A 84 -12.40 -3.51 -14.07
C ALA A 84 -11.73 -4.86 -14.39
N GLU A 85 -10.40 -4.97 -14.21
CA GLU A 85 -9.60 -6.18 -14.44
C GLU A 85 -8.66 -6.41 -13.23
N PRO A 86 -9.18 -6.57 -12.00
CA PRO A 86 -8.39 -6.41 -10.78
C PRO A 86 -7.43 -7.57 -10.50
N ARG A 87 -7.49 -8.64 -11.30
CA ARG A 87 -6.52 -9.75 -11.31
C ARG A 87 -5.57 -9.70 -12.51
N ARG A 88 -5.50 -8.57 -13.23
CA ARG A 88 -4.56 -8.35 -14.33
C ARG A 88 -3.62 -7.21 -13.97
N LEU A 89 -2.36 -7.56 -13.72
CA LEU A 89 -1.30 -6.58 -13.56
C LEU A 89 -1.03 -5.92 -14.93
N LEU A 90 -1.01 -4.60 -14.97
CA LEU A 90 -0.87 -3.80 -16.20
C LEU A 90 0.53 -3.22 -16.36
N SER A 91 1.10 -2.71 -15.26
CA SER A 91 2.44 -2.14 -15.21
C SER A 91 3.06 -2.31 -13.82
N ILE A 92 4.39 -2.27 -13.81
CA ILE A 92 5.19 -1.90 -12.64
C ILE A 92 5.82 -0.55 -12.98
N GLU A 93 5.71 0.41 -12.08
CA GLU A 93 6.25 1.77 -12.24
C GLU A 93 7.17 2.10 -11.06
N VAL A 94 8.13 3.01 -11.29
CA VAL A 94 9.05 3.49 -10.24
C VAL A 94 8.97 5.01 -10.19
N HIS A 95 8.62 5.55 -9.02
CA HIS A 95 8.45 6.97 -8.77
C HIS A 95 9.48 7.43 -7.74
N GLU A 96 10.21 8.52 -8.00
CA GLU A 96 11.18 9.08 -7.05
C GLU A 96 10.50 9.59 -5.76
N HIS A 97 9.27 10.09 -5.89
CA HIS A 97 8.43 10.63 -4.83
C HIS A 97 7.06 9.94 -4.79
N ILE A 98 6.42 9.92 -3.62
CA ILE A 98 5.07 9.36 -3.43
C ILE A 98 3.95 10.28 -3.96
N ASP A 99 4.21 11.58 -4.09
CA ASP A 99 3.23 12.61 -4.42
C ASP A 99 2.41 12.37 -5.71
N PRO A 100 2.95 11.79 -6.80
CA PRO A 100 2.15 11.43 -7.98
C PRO A 100 1.06 10.38 -7.67
N LEU A 101 1.33 9.43 -6.77
CA LEU A 101 0.37 8.40 -6.36
C LEU A 101 -0.69 8.98 -5.42
N ILE A 102 -0.30 9.85 -4.48
CA ILE A 102 -1.24 10.59 -3.63
C ILE A 102 -2.13 11.52 -4.46
N THR A 103 -1.57 12.19 -5.47
CA THR A 103 -2.32 13.00 -6.44
C THR A 103 -3.26 12.15 -7.29
N GLY A 104 -2.83 10.95 -7.68
CA GLY A 104 -3.67 9.96 -8.37
C GLY A 104 -4.91 9.56 -7.56
N VAL A 105 -4.76 9.35 -6.24
CA VAL A 105 -5.88 9.11 -5.34
C VAL A 105 -6.78 10.35 -5.22
N ARG A 106 -6.20 11.52 -4.96
CA ARG A 106 -6.94 12.78 -4.81
C ARG A 106 -7.79 13.13 -6.04
N ASN A 107 -7.32 12.79 -7.23
CA ASN A 107 -8.02 13.03 -8.49
C ASN A 107 -8.99 11.90 -8.88
N GLY A 108 -9.17 10.88 -8.03
CA GLY A 108 -10.06 9.73 -8.29
C GLY A 108 -9.55 8.76 -9.36
N VAL A 109 -8.28 8.90 -9.79
CA VAL A 109 -7.66 8.01 -10.78
C VAL A 109 -7.24 6.69 -10.12
N ILE A 110 -6.76 6.74 -8.88
CA ILE A 110 -6.49 5.55 -8.06
C ILE A 110 -7.64 5.39 -7.07
N ALA A 111 -8.38 4.29 -7.16
CA ALA A 111 -9.48 3.98 -6.24
C ALA A 111 -8.99 3.42 -4.90
N VAL A 112 -7.90 2.65 -4.91
CA VAL A 112 -7.26 2.14 -3.68
C VAL A 112 -5.74 2.11 -3.86
N LEU A 113 -5.03 2.70 -2.89
CA LEU A 113 -3.58 2.73 -2.77
C LEU A 113 -3.19 1.99 -1.47
N ALA A 114 -2.56 0.82 -1.62
CA ALA A 114 -2.06 0.00 -0.51
C ALA A 114 -0.53 0.08 -0.45
N ILE A 115 0.04 0.52 0.67
CA ILE A 115 1.47 0.91 0.78
C ILE A 115 2.14 0.13 1.92
N ASP A 116 3.30 -0.48 1.67
CA ASP A 116 4.18 -1.02 2.73
C ASP A 116 4.98 0.10 3.41
N MET A 117 4.29 0.95 4.15
CA MET A 117 4.91 2.00 4.94
C MET A 117 3.97 2.45 6.08
N PRO A 118 4.48 2.62 7.31
CA PRO A 118 3.66 3.05 8.44
C PRO A 118 2.89 4.36 8.21
N MET A 119 1.56 4.31 8.42
CA MET A 119 0.64 5.44 8.39
C MET A 119 0.01 5.69 9.75
N GLY A 120 -0.14 6.97 10.15
CA GLY A 120 -0.63 7.30 11.50
C GLY A 120 0.47 7.02 12.53
N LEU A 121 1.24 8.04 12.89
CA LEU A 121 2.46 7.86 13.69
C LEU A 121 2.23 8.33 15.13
N PRO A 122 2.37 7.45 16.14
CA PRO A 122 2.12 7.78 17.53
C PRO A 122 3.19 8.73 18.08
N ASP A 123 2.82 9.58 19.04
CA ASP A 123 3.81 10.39 19.77
C ASP A 123 4.59 9.56 20.80
N THR A 124 3.96 8.51 21.34
CA THR A 124 4.50 7.57 22.34
C THR A 124 3.90 6.17 22.16
N GLY A 125 4.67 5.12 22.44
CA GLY A 125 4.20 3.75 22.52
C GLY A 125 3.97 3.05 21.17
N PRO A 126 3.68 1.73 21.20
CA PRO A 126 3.37 0.96 20.01
C PRO A 126 1.95 1.25 19.50
N ARG A 127 1.74 1.15 18.18
CA ARG A 127 0.39 1.16 17.59
C ARG A 127 -0.30 -0.17 17.81
N ARG A 128 -1.64 -0.15 17.93
CA ARG A 128 -2.41 -1.39 18.09
C ARG A 128 -2.37 -2.28 16.84
N CYS A 129 -2.42 -1.67 15.66
CA CYS A 129 -2.33 -2.38 14.38
C CYS A 129 -0.99 -3.13 14.21
N ASP A 130 0.13 -2.59 14.70
CA ASP A 130 1.42 -3.31 14.73
C ASP A 130 1.32 -4.59 15.56
N ILE A 131 0.73 -4.51 16.76
CA ILE A 131 0.60 -5.63 17.70
C ILE A 131 -0.31 -6.73 17.11
N ASP A 132 -1.44 -6.34 16.52
CA ASP A 132 -2.38 -7.28 15.91
C ASP A 132 -1.76 -7.95 14.66
N THR A 133 -0.99 -7.20 13.85
CA THR A 133 -0.27 -7.74 12.68
C THR A 133 0.80 -8.74 13.10
N ARG A 134 1.58 -8.43 14.15
CA ARG A 134 2.53 -9.38 14.75
C ARG A 134 1.85 -10.65 15.24
N THR A 135 0.69 -10.50 15.87
CA THR A 135 -0.09 -11.63 16.40
C THR A 135 -0.55 -12.54 15.26
N ARG A 136 -1.09 -11.98 14.17
CA ARG A 136 -1.51 -12.73 12.98
C ARG A 136 -0.35 -13.46 12.29
N LEU A 137 0.83 -12.86 12.26
CA LEU A 137 2.03 -13.45 11.63
C LEU A 137 2.75 -14.50 12.48
N GLY A 138 2.47 -14.60 13.79
CA GLY A 138 3.00 -15.63 14.68
C GLY A 138 4.54 -15.79 14.61
N ARG A 139 5.01 -16.90 14.00
CA ARG A 139 6.44 -17.18 13.77
C ARG A 139 7.16 -16.10 12.96
N LYS A 140 6.44 -15.39 12.09
CA LYS A 140 6.94 -14.29 11.26
C LYS A 140 6.70 -12.90 11.87
N SER A 141 6.27 -12.80 13.13
CA SER A 141 6.04 -11.53 13.84
C SER A 141 7.24 -10.57 13.85
N SER A 142 8.46 -11.05 13.59
CA SER A 142 9.68 -10.23 13.43
C SER A 142 9.80 -9.51 12.08
N SER A 143 8.99 -9.84 11.07
CA SER A 143 8.92 -9.10 9.81
C SER A 143 8.27 -7.73 9.97
N VAL A 144 7.25 -7.63 10.82
CA VAL A 144 6.72 -6.35 11.30
C VAL A 144 7.81 -5.66 12.10
N PHE A 145 8.33 -4.54 11.64
CA PHE A 145 9.17 -3.68 12.48
C PHE A 145 8.27 -2.78 13.35
N PRO A 146 8.68 -2.39 14.58
CA PRO A 146 7.91 -1.43 15.36
C PRO A 146 7.88 -0.07 14.65
N THR A 147 6.69 0.50 14.47
CA THR A 147 6.53 1.83 13.90
C THR A 147 7.30 2.86 14.74
N PRO A 148 8.14 3.73 14.15
CA PRO A 148 8.82 4.76 14.90
C PRO A 148 7.82 5.80 15.42
N VAL A 149 8.00 6.23 16.67
CA VAL A 149 7.25 7.37 17.20
C VAL A 149 7.57 8.64 16.41
N ARG A 150 6.55 9.46 16.16
CA ARG A 150 6.58 10.66 15.31
C ARG A 150 7.75 11.61 15.57
N PRO A 151 8.21 11.87 16.82
CA PRO A 151 9.38 12.70 17.08
C PRO A 151 10.68 12.23 16.40
N LEU A 152 10.81 10.93 16.09
CA LEU A 152 12.01 10.38 15.43
C LEU A 152 12.17 10.82 13.98
N LEU A 153 11.11 11.29 13.30
CA LEU A 153 11.19 11.78 11.92
C LEU A 153 12.11 13.01 11.77
N HIS A 154 12.39 13.72 12.87
CA HIS A 154 13.28 14.88 12.89
C HIS A 154 14.75 14.53 13.17
N CYS A 155 15.08 13.25 13.39
CA CYS A 155 16.45 12.84 13.67
C CYS A 155 17.28 12.72 12.39
N THR A 156 18.46 13.35 12.37
CA THR A 156 19.37 13.34 11.22
C THR A 156 20.40 12.20 11.26
N ASP A 157 20.61 11.58 12.42
CA ASP A 157 21.51 10.44 12.59
C ASP A 157 20.95 9.38 13.55
N HIS A 158 21.48 8.16 13.43
CA HIS A 158 21.00 7.00 14.17
C HIS A 158 21.25 7.09 15.69
N ALA A 159 22.34 7.73 16.12
CA ALA A 159 22.65 7.86 17.54
C ALA A 159 21.69 8.84 18.24
N GLN A 160 21.34 9.95 17.57
CA GLN A 160 20.29 10.87 17.99
C GLN A 160 18.94 10.14 18.08
N ALA A 161 18.55 9.38 17.05
CA ALA A 161 17.28 8.66 17.03
C ALA A 161 17.19 7.56 18.12
N VAL A 162 18.28 6.84 18.38
CA VAL A 162 18.36 5.89 19.50
C VAL A 162 18.24 6.59 20.85
N THR A 163 18.87 7.75 21.02
CA THR A 163 18.82 8.53 22.27
C THR A 163 17.42 9.08 22.52
N LEU A 164 16.81 9.71 21.52
CA LEU A 164 15.46 10.27 21.60
C LEU A 164 14.42 9.15 21.84
N GLY A 165 14.49 8.05 21.08
CA GLY A 165 13.58 6.91 21.27
C GLY A 165 13.66 6.32 22.67
N ARG A 166 14.88 6.19 23.24
CA ARG A 166 15.07 5.76 24.62
C ARG A 166 14.46 6.72 25.64
N SER A 167 14.52 8.03 25.41
CA SER A 167 13.92 9.02 26.31
C SER A 167 12.38 9.05 26.28
N ILE A 168 11.77 8.67 25.15
CA ILE A 168 10.31 8.65 24.99
C ILE A 168 9.73 7.31 25.47
N ASP A 169 10.31 6.21 24.99
CA ASP A 169 9.68 4.88 24.96
C ASP A 169 10.54 3.80 25.65
N GLY A 170 11.64 4.19 26.29
CA GLY A 170 12.63 3.29 26.90
C GLY A 170 13.44 2.44 25.90
N ARG A 171 13.17 2.57 24.58
CA ARG A 171 13.71 1.70 23.52
C ARG A 171 14.29 2.52 22.37
N GLY A 172 15.46 2.11 21.88
CA GLY A 172 16.08 2.72 20.70
C GLY A 172 15.50 2.15 19.39
N ILE A 173 15.65 2.90 18.30
CA ILE A 173 15.30 2.45 16.94
C ILE A 173 16.40 1.54 16.35
N SER A 174 16.02 0.51 15.59
CA SER A 174 16.97 -0.31 14.83
C SER A 174 17.54 0.48 13.63
N ILE A 175 18.73 0.12 13.14
CA ILE A 175 19.29 0.77 11.95
C ILE A 175 18.41 0.56 10.70
N GLN A 176 17.71 -0.57 10.60
CA GLN A 176 16.76 -0.84 9.52
C GLN A 176 15.56 0.13 9.57
N ALA A 177 14.92 0.27 10.73
CA ALA A 177 13.79 1.20 10.88
C ALA A 177 14.23 2.67 10.77
N PHE A 178 15.46 3.01 11.20
CA PHE A 178 16.05 4.33 11.00
C PHE A 178 16.21 4.66 9.51
N ASN A 179 16.71 3.71 8.70
CA ASN A 179 16.86 3.89 7.25
C ASN A 179 15.51 4.06 6.51
N LEU A 180 14.38 3.70 7.14
CA LEU A 180 13.03 3.95 6.60
C LEU A 180 12.47 5.33 6.98
N LEU A 181 13.01 6.01 8.00
CA LEU A 181 12.50 7.32 8.45
C LEU A 181 12.36 8.36 7.32
N PRO A 182 13.27 8.48 6.33
CA PRO A 182 13.07 9.42 5.22
C PRO A 182 11.84 9.11 4.36
N LYS A 183 11.51 7.83 4.15
CA LYS A 183 10.33 7.39 3.40
C LYS A 183 9.04 7.59 4.21
N ILE A 184 9.08 7.24 5.49
CA ILE A 184 7.97 7.47 6.44
C ILE A 184 7.67 8.98 6.52
N ALA A 185 8.71 9.82 6.64
CA ALA A 185 8.56 11.28 6.67
C ALA A 185 8.00 11.84 5.34
N GLN A 186 8.42 11.31 4.18
CA GLN A 186 7.87 11.72 2.89
C GLN A 186 6.39 11.36 2.76
N LEU A 187 6.00 10.13 3.11
CA LEU A 187 4.60 9.69 3.09
C LEU A 187 3.74 10.50 4.06
N ASP A 188 4.22 10.69 5.29
CA ASP A 188 3.53 11.50 6.30
C ASP A 188 3.33 12.95 5.86
N ALA A 189 4.38 13.59 5.35
CA ALA A 189 4.28 14.96 4.85
C ALA A 189 3.27 15.06 3.69
N SER A 190 3.37 14.17 2.70
CA SER A 190 2.48 14.15 1.54
C SER A 190 1.02 13.93 1.93
N ILE A 191 0.74 13.01 2.85
CA ILE A 191 -0.61 12.78 3.37
C ILE A 191 -1.13 14.03 4.09
N ARG A 192 -0.36 14.62 5.01
CA ARG A 192 -0.81 15.79 5.80
C ARG A 192 -1.03 17.04 4.93
N GLU A 193 -0.33 17.17 3.81
CA GLU A 193 -0.44 18.31 2.90
C GLU A 193 -1.54 18.13 1.86
N HIS A 194 -1.76 16.91 1.35
CA HIS A 194 -2.60 16.67 0.17
C HIS A 194 -3.89 15.87 0.45
N CYS A 195 -4.01 15.20 1.59
CA CYS A 195 -5.13 14.31 1.89
C CYS A 195 -6.09 14.88 2.94
N PRO A 196 -7.28 15.40 2.54
CA PRO A 196 -8.37 15.60 3.47
C PRO A 196 -8.94 14.25 3.97
N PRO A 197 -9.65 14.21 5.11
CA PRO A 197 -10.00 12.96 5.81
C PRO A 197 -10.75 11.91 4.97
N GLU A 198 -11.55 12.35 4.00
CA GLU A 198 -12.26 11.47 3.06
C GLU A 198 -11.30 10.60 2.21
N LEU A 199 -10.09 11.07 1.89
CA LEU A 199 -9.12 10.27 1.13
C LEU A 199 -8.53 9.13 1.94
N PHE A 200 -8.69 9.11 3.28
CA PHE A 200 -8.34 7.92 4.05
C PHE A 200 -9.20 6.71 3.69
N ALA A 201 -10.37 6.87 3.05
CA ALA A 201 -11.13 5.74 2.49
C ALA A 201 -10.42 5.07 1.29
N HIS A 202 -9.35 5.67 0.75
CA HIS A 202 -8.65 5.25 -0.45
C HIS A 202 -7.15 4.95 -0.26
N ILE A 203 -6.55 5.34 0.89
CA ILE A 203 -5.13 5.16 1.19
C ILE A 203 -4.99 4.29 2.45
N PHE A 204 -4.22 3.21 2.34
CA PHE A 204 -4.07 2.20 3.38
C PHE A 204 -2.62 1.77 3.51
N GLU A 205 -2.15 1.67 4.74
CA GLU A 205 -0.97 0.86 5.05
C GLU A 205 -1.34 -0.62 4.91
N ALA A 206 -0.48 -1.41 4.30
CA ALA A 206 -0.63 -2.85 4.13
C ALA A 206 0.74 -3.54 4.19
N HIS A 207 0.79 -4.78 4.68
CA HIS A 207 2.08 -5.45 4.97
C HIS A 207 2.28 -6.68 4.05
N PRO A 208 3.32 -6.72 3.20
CA PRO A 208 3.55 -7.78 2.21
C PRO A 208 3.62 -9.18 2.80
N GLU A 209 4.39 -9.41 3.87
CA GLU A 209 4.44 -10.72 4.53
C GLU A 209 3.07 -11.16 5.09
N ALA A 210 2.21 -10.23 5.52
CA ALA A 210 0.86 -10.54 5.97
C ALA A 210 -0.10 -10.82 4.79
N ALA A 211 0.03 -10.09 3.68
CA ALA A 211 -0.70 -10.33 2.44
C ALA A 211 -0.31 -11.67 1.79
N PHE A 212 0.97 -12.04 1.80
CA PHE A 212 1.45 -13.35 1.37
C PHE A 212 0.97 -14.47 2.29
N ALA A 213 1.00 -14.28 3.62
CA ALA A 213 0.46 -15.27 4.56
C ALA A 213 -1.04 -15.51 4.34
N ASP A 214 -1.81 -14.45 4.08
CA ASP A 214 -3.24 -14.54 3.78
C ASP A 214 -3.55 -15.11 2.38
N LEU A 215 -2.64 -14.96 1.42
CA LEU A 215 -2.73 -15.59 0.10
C LEU A 215 -2.37 -17.09 0.14
N ALA A 216 -1.37 -17.48 0.93
CA ALA A 216 -0.90 -18.86 1.08
C ALA A 216 -1.69 -19.68 2.11
N GLY A 217 -2.39 -19.01 3.05
CA GLY A 217 -3.09 -19.62 4.17
C GLY A 217 -2.23 -19.83 5.43
N ASP A 218 -0.90 -19.68 5.33
CA ASP A 218 0.07 -19.74 6.43
C ASP A 218 1.30 -18.88 6.10
N PRO A 219 2.06 -18.32 7.06
CA PRO A 219 3.20 -17.44 6.76
C PRO A 219 4.37 -18.17 6.07
N LEU A 220 4.75 -17.71 4.87
CA LEU A 220 5.82 -18.30 4.05
C LEU A 220 7.16 -18.39 4.81
N GLU A 221 7.58 -19.60 5.19
CA GLU A 221 8.82 -19.80 5.96
C GLU A 221 10.09 -19.41 5.17
N SER A 222 10.04 -19.47 3.83
CA SER A 222 11.13 -19.08 2.94
C SER A 222 11.63 -17.62 3.16
N LYS A 223 12.88 -17.37 2.78
CA LYS A 223 13.48 -16.02 2.82
C LYS A 223 13.20 -15.30 1.51
N LYS A 224 12.54 -14.12 1.54
CA LYS A 224 12.16 -13.35 0.32
C LYS A 224 13.31 -12.94 -0.60
N ARG A 225 14.56 -13.06 -0.13
CA ARG A 225 15.79 -12.74 -0.87
C ARG A 225 16.54 -13.98 -1.40
N SER A 226 16.11 -15.20 -1.08
CA SER A 226 16.66 -16.42 -1.69
C SER A 226 15.98 -16.70 -3.04
N VAL A 227 16.60 -17.54 -3.87
CA VAL A 227 16.04 -17.89 -5.19
C VAL A 227 14.72 -18.65 -5.02
N GLU A 228 14.68 -19.57 -4.06
CA GLU A 228 13.53 -20.42 -3.73
C GLU A 228 12.38 -19.58 -3.17
N GLY A 229 12.66 -18.65 -2.24
CA GLY A 229 11.63 -17.78 -1.66
C GLY A 229 11.07 -16.74 -2.63
N ARG A 230 11.82 -16.37 -3.68
CA ARG A 230 11.30 -15.56 -4.79
C ARG A 230 10.44 -16.38 -5.74
N ALA A 231 10.87 -17.59 -6.10
CA ALA A 231 10.10 -18.50 -6.94
C ALA A 231 8.76 -18.90 -6.28
N GLU A 232 8.75 -19.16 -4.98
CA GLU A 232 7.53 -19.42 -4.20
C GLU A 232 6.54 -18.24 -4.27
N ARG A 233 7.02 -17.01 -4.00
CA ARG A 233 6.18 -15.79 -4.08
C ARG A 233 5.65 -15.55 -5.48
N LEU A 234 6.48 -15.75 -6.50
CA LEU A 234 6.09 -15.63 -7.90
C LEU A 234 5.01 -16.65 -8.28
N ALA A 235 5.10 -17.90 -7.80
CA ALA A 235 4.07 -18.92 -8.03
C ALA A 235 2.72 -18.55 -7.39
N PHE A 236 2.72 -17.98 -6.18
CA PHE A 236 1.49 -17.46 -5.56
C PHE A 236 0.93 -16.25 -6.32
N LEU A 237 1.80 -15.34 -6.79
CA LEU A 237 1.39 -14.17 -7.56
C LEU A 237 0.85 -14.54 -8.94
N GLU A 238 1.41 -15.53 -9.63
CA GLU A 238 0.91 -15.98 -10.94
C GLU A 238 -0.50 -16.61 -10.85
N HIS A 239 -0.88 -17.17 -9.69
CA HIS A 239 -2.24 -17.63 -9.43
C HIS A 239 -3.23 -16.48 -9.08
N GLU A 240 -2.73 -15.44 -8.40
CA GLU A 240 -3.54 -14.25 -8.07
C GLU A 240 -3.69 -13.26 -9.24
N LEU A 241 -2.62 -13.11 -10.02
CA LEU A 241 -2.44 -12.19 -11.13
C LEU A 241 -1.93 -12.95 -12.38
N PRO A 242 -2.78 -13.73 -13.08
CA PRO A 242 -2.32 -14.55 -14.22
C PRO A 242 -1.65 -13.73 -15.34
N GLY A 243 -0.51 -14.22 -15.83
CA GLY A 243 0.31 -13.57 -16.85
C GLY A 243 1.23 -12.47 -16.31
N CYS A 244 1.43 -12.37 -14.99
CA CYS A 244 2.27 -11.33 -14.38
C CYS A 244 3.78 -11.63 -14.46
N GLY A 245 4.19 -12.88 -14.72
CA GLY A 245 5.57 -13.34 -14.68
C GLY A 245 6.61 -12.42 -15.37
N ASP A 246 6.34 -11.96 -16.58
CA ASP A 246 7.26 -11.08 -17.32
C ASP A 246 7.42 -9.72 -16.64
N LEU A 247 6.33 -9.13 -16.14
CA LEU A 247 6.36 -7.86 -15.40
C LEU A 247 7.09 -8.00 -14.05
N LEU A 248 6.92 -9.13 -13.35
CA LEU A 248 7.54 -9.33 -12.03
C LEU A 248 9.01 -9.77 -12.09
N THR A 249 9.47 -10.29 -13.22
CA THR A 249 10.87 -10.73 -13.42
C THR A 249 11.72 -9.73 -14.22
N ALA A 250 11.09 -8.73 -14.85
CA ALA A 250 11.76 -7.62 -15.51
C ALA A 250 12.61 -6.76 -14.53
N ARG A 251 13.54 -5.98 -15.10
CA ARG A 251 14.42 -5.09 -14.33
C ARG A 251 13.91 -3.66 -14.36
N TYR A 252 13.61 -3.13 -13.17
CA TYR A 252 13.24 -1.72 -12.97
C TYR A 252 14.37 -1.00 -12.23
N ARG A 253 14.66 0.24 -12.64
CA ARG A 253 15.85 0.98 -12.18
C ARG A 253 15.76 1.29 -10.68
N GLY A 254 16.44 0.49 -9.86
CA GLY A 254 16.55 0.69 -8.42
C GLY A 254 15.42 0.08 -7.57
N ALA A 255 14.53 -0.71 -8.17
CA ALA A 255 13.70 -1.68 -7.45
C ALA A 255 14.44 -3.02 -7.38
N ALA A 256 14.47 -3.66 -6.20
CA ALA A 256 14.89 -5.04 -6.09
C ALA A 256 13.73 -5.98 -6.45
N ALA A 257 14.05 -7.24 -6.75
CA ALA A 257 13.04 -8.25 -7.05
C ALA A 257 12.09 -8.50 -5.86
N ASP A 258 12.57 -8.41 -4.63
CA ASP A 258 11.72 -8.48 -3.44
C ASP A 258 10.74 -7.29 -3.40
N ASP A 259 11.21 -6.05 -3.54
CA ASP A 259 10.35 -4.85 -3.56
C ASP A 259 9.21 -4.93 -4.61
N ILE A 260 9.50 -5.50 -5.80
CA ILE A 260 8.52 -5.68 -6.88
C ILE A 260 7.45 -6.72 -6.52
N LEU A 261 7.85 -7.85 -5.94
CA LEU A 261 6.93 -8.92 -5.50
C LEU A 261 6.08 -8.45 -4.31
N ASP A 262 6.67 -7.65 -3.42
CA ASP A 262 6.00 -7.09 -2.26
C ASP A 262 4.98 -6.02 -2.67
N ALA A 263 5.30 -5.10 -3.58
CA ALA A 263 4.31 -4.20 -4.19
C ALA A 263 3.20 -4.97 -4.94
N ALA A 264 3.54 -6.03 -5.67
CA ALA A 264 2.56 -6.82 -6.42
C ALA A 264 1.56 -7.56 -5.54
N VAL A 265 1.96 -8.11 -4.38
CA VAL A 265 1.01 -8.74 -3.46
C VAL A 265 0.06 -7.72 -2.82
N LEU A 266 0.48 -6.46 -2.67
CA LEU A 266 -0.40 -5.40 -2.17
C LEU A 266 -1.51 -4.99 -3.14
N VAL A 267 -1.40 -5.31 -4.45
CA VAL A 267 -2.53 -5.18 -5.40
C VAL A 267 -3.70 -6.08 -4.99
N ARG A 268 -3.43 -7.27 -4.44
CA ARG A 268 -4.45 -8.16 -3.89
C ARG A 268 -5.14 -7.52 -2.68
N THR A 269 -4.39 -6.91 -1.76
CA THR A 269 -4.98 -6.20 -0.62
C THR A 269 -5.79 -4.99 -1.07
N ALA A 270 -5.31 -4.22 -2.06
CA ALA A 270 -6.08 -3.14 -2.68
C ALA A 270 -7.41 -3.63 -3.31
N ARG A 271 -7.38 -4.77 -4.02
CA ARG A 271 -8.58 -5.45 -4.53
C ARG A 271 -9.55 -5.85 -3.41
N ARG A 272 -9.05 -6.47 -2.34
CA ARG A 272 -9.86 -6.87 -1.19
C ARG A 272 -10.47 -5.70 -0.43
N ILE A 273 -9.80 -4.55 -0.38
CA ILE A 273 -10.34 -3.30 0.17
C ILE A 273 -11.54 -2.84 -0.69
N LEU A 274 -11.38 -2.78 -2.01
CA LEU A 274 -12.44 -2.39 -2.94
C LEU A 274 -13.67 -3.31 -2.84
N GLU A 275 -13.44 -4.62 -2.67
CA GLU A 275 -14.48 -5.64 -2.51
C GLU A 275 -15.11 -5.68 -1.11
N GLY A 276 -14.58 -4.92 -0.13
CA GLY A 276 -15.02 -4.99 1.27
C GLY A 276 -14.67 -6.30 1.99
N THR A 277 -13.69 -7.06 1.48
CA THR A 277 -13.27 -8.38 2.00
C THR A 277 -11.91 -8.35 2.73
N ALA A 278 -11.22 -7.21 2.75
CA ALA A 278 -9.96 -7.04 3.47
C ALA A 278 -10.15 -7.04 5.00
N SER A 279 -9.17 -7.56 5.72
CA SER A 279 -9.10 -7.44 7.18
C SER A 279 -8.46 -6.10 7.57
N MET A 280 -9.13 -5.29 8.39
CA MET A 280 -8.49 -4.12 9.03
C MET A 280 -8.01 -4.51 10.43
N LEU A 281 -6.72 -4.34 10.68
CA LEU A 281 -6.09 -4.54 11.99
C LEU A 281 -5.85 -3.21 12.69
N GLY A 282 -6.04 -3.18 14.02
CA GLY A 282 -6.04 -1.97 14.84
C GLY A 282 -7.35 -1.81 15.63
N ASP A 283 -7.44 -0.72 16.39
CA ASP A 283 -8.56 -0.38 17.28
C ASP A 283 -9.38 0.84 16.81
N GLY A 284 -9.11 1.34 15.60
CA GLY A 284 -9.73 2.55 15.07
C GLY A 284 -9.13 3.86 15.60
N SER A 285 -8.03 3.79 16.36
CA SER A 285 -7.27 4.98 16.73
C SER A 285 -6.68 5.71 15.52
N SER A 286 -6.36 6.98 15.73
CA SER A 286 -5.69 7.85 14.76
C SER A 286 -4.62 8.67 15.50
N ASP A 287 -3.66 9.19 14.76
CA ASP A 287 -2.64 10.06 15.37
C ASP A 287 -3.13 11.49 15.63
N ARG A 288 -2.25 12.33 16.17
CA ARG A 288 -2.53 13.76 16.46
C ARG A 288 -2.90 14.62 15.24
N HIS A 289 -2.73 14.10 14.03
CA HIS A 289 -3.13 14.74 12.77
C HIS A 289 -4.37 14.11 12.15
N GLY A 290 -4.99 13.12 12.82
CA GLY A 290 -6.18 12.41 12.35
C GLY A 290 -5.89 11.31 11.33
N ILE A 291 -4.62 10.94 11.10
CA ILE A 291 -4.28 9.85 10.18
C ILE A 291 -4.58 8.51 10.89
N PRO A 292 -5.41 7.61 10.31
CA PRO A 292 -5.78 6.35 10.94
C PRO A 292 -4.60 5.41 11.16
N MET A 293 -4.52 4.80 12.35
CA MET A 293 -3.54 3.75 12.68
C MET A 293 -4.14 2.36 12.40
N ARG A 294 -4.01 1.89 11.16
CA ARG A 294 -4.55 0.59 10.74
C ARG A 294 -3.70 -0.07 9.66
N VAL A 295 -3.67 -1.40 9.67
CA VAL A 295 -3.03 -2.22 8.63
C VAL A 295 -4.10 -3.02 7.90
N ALA A 296 -4.09 -2.99 6.57
CA ALA A 296 -4.95 -3.76 5.69
C ALA A 296 -4.29 -5.09 5.25
N ILE A 297 -5.11 -6.15 5.13
CA ILE A 297 -4.72 -7.48 4.60
C ILE A 297 -5.80 -8.01 3.66
#